data_AF-A0AAG5DNY1-F1
#
_entry.id   AF-A0AAG5DNY1-F1
#
_cell.length_a   1.000
_cell.length_b   1.000
_cell.length_c   1.000
_cell.angle_alpha   90.00
_cell.angle_beta   90.00
_cell.angle_gamma   90.00
#
_symmetry.space_group_name_H-M   'P 1'
#
loop_
_entity.id
_entity.type
_entity.pdbx_description
1 polymer ?
#
loop_
_entity_poly.entity_id
_entity_poly.type
_entity_poly.pdbx_seq_one_letter_code
_entity_poly.pdbx_strand_id
1 'polypeptide(L)'
;MAANRVQWFTAVTALWLLLLVLGLMGFPGTQSQQRSADRTGAIIFPDEMSTRYEAVKEKRESPTLADSAEANPEDAEDDWSDQSIELPISYARQLAELNATADILALLDPDSIDQRIFMDGGEFSGRDIGVLPTPASCEPETQLVSLRPENLTGTRYYFYPTCTRVKRCSGCCNTNQLVCEPVANRTILYKVTILEYRNGKRDRFSHLELVPVEEHVRCKCQCRVKDSDCNELQVYNPNNCRCECTNKDDRTQCTQERQTKQWNPDTCSCDCIPRTEECTSGSHYDRSACKCIPVSLSGERYE
;
A
#
# COMPACT_ATOMS: atom_id res chain seq x y z
N MET A 1 29.03 42.82 57.76
CA MET A 1 28.54 41.83 56.76
C MET A 1 28.69 42.36 55.33
N ALA A 2 29.91 42.68 54.89
CA ALA A 2 30.13 43.24 53.54
C ALA A 2 31.28 42.56 52.74
N ALA A 3 32.17 41.81 53.41
CA ALA A 3 33.32 41.20 52.74
C ALA A 3 33.00 39.91 51.96
N ASN A 4 31.98 39.14 52.35
CA ASN A 4 31.68 37.84 51.72
C ASN A 4 30.83 37.90 50.43
N ARG A 5 30.24 39.05 50.08
CA ARG A 5 29.45 39.18 48.85
C ARG A 5 30.31 39.48 47.62
N VAL A 6 31.48 40.11 47.80
CA VAL A 6 32.36 40.49 46.69
C VAL A 6 33.11 39.28 46.11
N GLN A 7 33.50 38.31 46.95
CA GLN A 7 34.19 37.08 46.51
C GLN A 7 33.28 36.10 45.74
N TRP A 8 31.97 36.11 46.01
CA TRP A 8 31.01 35.27 45.27
C TRP A 8 30.75 35.82 43.86
N PHE A 9 30.65 37.14 43.71
CA PHE A 9 30.42 37.76 42.40
C PHE A 9 31.62 37.60 41.48
N THR A 10 32.86 37.72 41.98
CA THR A 10 34.07 37.56 41.16
C THR A 10 34.28 36.13 40.66
N ALA A 11 33.92 35.12 41.48
CA ALA A 11 34.00 33.71 41.10
C ALA A 11 32.98 33.34 40.00
N VAL A 12 31.75 33.85 40.08
CA VAL A 12 30.70 33.58 39.09
C VAL A 12 31.00 34.27 37.75
N THR A 13 31.55 35.48 37.77
CA THR A 13 31.96 36.17 36.53
C THR A 13 33.17 35.52 35.87
N ALA A 14 34.12 34.97 36.65
CA ALA A 14 35.27 34.25 36.10
C ALA A 14 34.86 32.92 35.45
N LEU A 15 33.87 32.20 36.02
CA LEU A 15 33.34 30.97 35.44
C LEU A 15 32.55 31.23 34.15
N TRP A 16 31.80 32.34 34.09
CA TRP A 16 31.09 32.76 32.88
C TRP A 16 32.03 33.17 31.74
N LEU A 17 33.13 33.86 32.05
CA LEU A 17 34.16 34.21 31.07
C LEU A 17 34.93 32.98 30.58
N LEU A 18 35.20 32.00 31.44
CA LEU A 18 35.81 30.72 31.03
C LEU A 18 34.90 29.89 30.11
N LEU A 19 33.59 29.89 30.35
CA LEU A 19 32.61 29.23 29.48
C LEU A 19 32.43 29.96 28.14
N LEU A 20 32.53 31.30 28.11
CA LEU A 20 32.51 32.09 26.88
C LEU A 20 33.77 31.89 26.03
N VAL A 21 34.95 31.73 26.66
CA VAL A 21 36.21 31.46 25.96
C VAL A 21 36.26 30.02 25.41
N LEU A 22 35.66 29.05 26.11
CA LEU A 22 35.51 27.67 25.61
C LEU A 22 34.46 27.55 24.48
N GLY A 23 33.52 28.49 24.36
CA GLY A 23 32.52 28.54 23.29
C GLY A 23 33.03 29.07 21.94
N LEU A 24 34.23 29.66 21.88
CA LEU A 24 34.80 30.26 20.66
C LEU A 24 35.81 29.38 19.93
N MET A 25 36.18 28.21 20.47
CA MET A 25 36.91 27.22 19.70
C MET A 25 35.93 26.47 18.80
N GLY A 26 35.71 27.01 17.61
CA GLY A 26 34.96 26.37 16.55
C GLY A 26 35.48 24.95 16.30
N PHE A 27 34.63 23.96 16.55
CA PHE A 27 34.84 22.61 16.07
C PHE A 27 34.93 22.66 14.54
N PRO A 28 35.98 22.12 13.91
CA PRO A 28 35.92 21.83 12.48
C PRO A 28 34.78 20.83 12.30
N GLY A 29 33.66 21.32 11.78
CA GLY A 29 32.56 20.48 11.33
C GLY A 29 33.14 19.52 10.31
N THR A 30 33.32 18.26 10.72
CA THR A 30 33.46 17.16 9.79
C THR A 30 32.17 17.17 8.97
N GLN A 31 32.27 17.63 7.72
CA GLN A 31 31.31 17.23 6.70
C GLN A 31 31.40 15.70 6.65
N SER A 32 30.54 15.06 7.43
CA SER A 32 30.04 13.73 7.12
C SER A 32 29.43 13.86 5.73
N GLN A 33 30.26 13.68 4.70
CA GLN A 33 29.80 13.25 3.40
C GLN A 33 29.06 11.95 3.69
N GLN A 34 27.75 12.05 3.81
CA GLN A 34 26.83 10.94 3.85
C GLN A 34 27.04 10.21 2.52
N ARG A 35 27.99 9.29 2.52
CA ARG A 35 28.28 8.42 1.39
C ARG A 35 27.07 7.49 1.36
N SER A 36 26.06 7.89 0.58
CA SER A 36 24.97 7.03 0.17
C SER A 36 25.61 5.70 -0.21
N ALA A 37 25.31 4.65 0.54
CA ALA A 37 25.75 3.31 0.20
C ALA A 37 25.09 3.02 -1.16
N ASP A 38 25.86 3.18 -2.24
CA ASP A 38 25.41 2.85 -3.58
C ASP A 38 24.98 1.39 -3.56
N ARG A 39 23.68 1.18 -3.77
CA ARG A 39 23.07 -0.14 -3.88
C ARG A 39 23.87 -0.92 -4.93
N THR A 40 24.30 -2.12 -4.58
CA THR A 40 25.04 -3.02 -5.47
C THR A 40 24.11 -3.56 -6.56
N GLY A 41 23.92 -2.75 -7.60
CA GLY A 41 23.22 -3.10 -8.82
C GLY A 41 23.77 -2.24 -9.96
N ALA A 42 23.91 -2.82 -11.15
CA ALA A 42 24.31 -2.04 -12.32
C ALA A 42 23.27 -0.94 -12.57
N ILE A 43 23.71 0.33 -12.54
CA ILE A 43 22.89 1.45 -12.97
C ILE A 43 22.77 1.32 -14.49
N ILE A 44 21.62 0.84 -14.96
CA ILE A 44 21.30 0.78 -16.39
C ILE A 44 20.67 2.13 -16.76
N PHE A 45 21.36 2.92 -17.56
CA PHE A 45 20.76 4.13 -18.11
C PHE A 45 19.72 3.73 -19.18
N PRO A 46 18.60 4.46 -19.32
CA PRO A 46 17.54 4.12 -20.28
C PRO A 46 18.06 3.88 -21.71
N ASP A 47 19.12 4.59 -22.07
CA ASP A 47 19.78 4.60 -23.37
C ASP A 47 20.52 3.27 -23.69
N GLU A 48 20.82 2.45 -22.67
CA GLU A 48 21.48 1.14 -22.78
C GLU A 48 20.50 -0.05 -22.74
N MET A 49 19.19 0.20 -22.54
CA MET A 49 18.21 -0.87 -22.26
C MET A 49 17.78 -1.67 -23.50
N SER A 50 17.85 -1.06 -24.70
CA SER A 50 17.34 -1.67 -25.94
C SER A 50 18.15 -2.88 -26.42
N THR A 51 19.48 -2.85 -26.29
CA THR A 51 20.35 -3.88 -26.87
C THR A 51 20.45 -5.13 -26.00
N ARG A 52 20.17 -5.01 -24.70
CA ARG A 52 20.30 -6.10 -23.73
C ARG A 52 19.01 -6.93 -23.58
N TYR A 53 17.84 -6.29 -23.69
CA TYR A 53 16.56 -7.00 -23.64
C TYR A 53 16.36 -7.92 -24.84
N GLU A 54 16.77 -7.51 -26.05
CA GLU A 54 16.69 -8.36 -27.24
C GLU A 54 17.63 -9.57 -27.14
N ALA A 55 18.85 -9.39 -26.62
CA ALA A 55 19.82 -10.48 -26.42
C ALA A 55 19.39 -11.53 -25.36
N VAL A 56 18.63 -11.11 -24.34
CA VAL A 56 18.10 -12.03 -23.30
C VAL A 56 16.87 -12.78 -23.80
N LYS A 57 16.05 -12.16 -24.66
CA LYS A 57 14.88 -12.81 -25.26
C LYS A 57 15.29 -13.94 -26.22
N GLU A 58 16.31 -13.72 -27.04
CA GLU A 58 16.82 -14.72 -27.99
C GLU A 58 17.41 -15.97 -27.30
N LYS A 59 17.99 -15.81 -26.11
CA LYS A 59 18.55 -16.92 -25.32
C LYS A 59 17.51 -17.83 -24.67
N ARG A 60 16.25 -17.40 -24.53
CA ARG A 60 15.18 -18.16 -23.85
C ARG A 60 14.39 -19.08 -24.79
N GLU A 61 14.54 -18.93 -26.10
CA GLU A 61 13.72 -19.62 -27.10
C GLU A 61 14.41 -20.83 -27.77
N SER A 62 15.56 -21.30 -27.26
CA SER A 62 16.21 -22.52 -27.76
C SER A 62 15.92 -23.72 -26.85
N PRO A 63 15.39 -24.85 -27.39
CA PRO A 63 15.09 -26.02 -26.59
C PRO A 63 16.32 -26.93 -26.48
N THR A 64 16.84 -27.10 -25.27
CA THR A 64 17.68 -28.26 -24.94
C THR A 64 17.03 -29.02 -23.79
N LEU A 65 16.37 -30.10 -24.20
CA LEU A 65 15.98 -31.24 -23.38
C LEU A 65 17.20 -31.92 -22.76
N ALA A 66 16.95 -32.58 -21.63
CA ALA A 66 17.73 -33.56 -20.87
C ALA A 66 18.48 -33.00 -19.66
N ASP A 67 17.92 -33.22 -18.46
CA ASP A 67 18.40 -34.31 -17.64
C ASP A 67 17.38 -34.73 -16.57
N SER A 68 17.41 -36.03 -16.31
CA SER A 68 16.52 -36.87 -15.51
C SER A 68 16.65 -36.70 -14.00
N ALA A 69 15.52 -36.74 -13.30
CA ALA A 69 15.45 -37.23 -11.92
C ALA A 69 14.17 -38.05 -11.75
N GLU A 70 14.33 -39.37 -11.66
CA GLU A 70 13.30 -40.31 -11.24
C GLU A 70 12.99 -40.07 -9.75
N ALA A 71 11.74 -39.73 -9.46
CA ALA A 71 11.22 -39.68 -8.09
C ALA A 71 10.22 -40.84 -7.92
N ASN A 72 10.46 -41.68 -6.91
CA ASN A 72 9.59 -42.79 -6.50
C ASN A 72 8.20 -42.27 -6.09
N PRO A 73 7.10 -42.94 -6.47
CA PRO A 73 5.74 -42.51 -6.17
C PRO A 73 5.17 -43.28 -4.98
N GLU A 74 5.69 -43.07 -3.78
CA GLU A 74 5.02 -43.47 -2.53
C GLU A 74 5.31 -42.36 -1.51
N ASP A 75 4.28 -41.58 -1.19
CA ASP A 75 4.18 -40.54 -0.14
C ASP A 75 3.72 -39.18 -0.68
N ALA A 76 2.40 -38.97 -0.75
CA ALA A 76 1.68 -37.72 -0.44
C ALA A 76 0.27 -37.74 -1.05
N GLU A 77 -0.64 -38.49 -0.42
CA GLU A 77 -2.06 -38.11 -0.46
C GLU A 77 -2.29 -37.11 0.69
N ASP A 78 -1.77 -35.88 0.54
CA ASP A 78 -2.30 -34.75 1.31
C ASP A 78 -3.39 -34.10 0.47
N ASP A 79 -4.63 -34.48 0.81
CA ASP A 79 -5.88 -33.86 0.40
C ASP A 79 -5.94 -32.42 0.91
N TRP A 80 -5.23 -31.51 0.25
CA TRP A 80 -5.42 -30.08 0.42
C TRP A 80 -6.73 -29.68 -0.26
N SER A 81 -7.85 -29.94 0.42
CA SER A 81 -9.04 -29.14 0.16
C SER A 81 -8.62 -27.70 0.45
N ASP A 82 -8.53 -26.91 -0.62
CA ASP A 82 -8.15 -25.50 -0.67
C ASP A 82 -9.20 -24.63 0.06
N GLN A 83 -9.37 -24.87 1.37
CA GLN A 83 -9.83 -23.85 2.27
C GLN A 83 -8.71 -22.83 2.29
N SER A 84 -8.86 -21.77 1.52
CA SER A 84 -8.07 -20.56 1.65
C SER A 84 -8.09 -20.15 3.13
N ILE A 85 -7.08 -20.57 3.90
CA ILE A 85 -6.93 -20.17 5.30
C ILE A 85 -6.56 -18.70 5.26
N GLU A 86 -7.58 -17.85 5.31
CA GLU A 86 -7.38 -16.42 5.45
C GLU A 86 -6.72 -16.15 6.80
N LEU A 87 -5.62 -15.38 6.79
CA LEU A 87 -4.95 -14.97 8.02
C LEU A 87 -5.96 -14.22 8.91
N PRO A 88 -6.11 -14.60 10.20
CA PRO A 88 -6.98 -13.88 11.12
C PRO A 88 -6.57 -12.42 11.25
N ILE A 89 -7.53 -11.49 11.34
CA ILE A 89 -7.18 -10.07 11.37
C ILE A 89 -6.33 -9.68 12.58
N SER A 90 -6.50 -10.38 13.70
CA SER A 90 -5.71 -10.16 14.92
C SER A 90 -4.22 -10.40 14.63
N TYR A 91 -3.90 -11.45 13.88
CA TYR A 91 -2.54 -11.76 13.46
C TYR A 91 -2.04 -10.79 12.40
N ALA A 92 -2.87 -10.43 11.42
CA ALA A 92 -2.52 -9.39 10.44
C ALA A 92 -2.17 -8.05 11.10
N ARG A 93 -2.88 -7.66 12.17
CA ARG A 93 -2.58 -6.46 12.96
C ARG A 93 -1.28 -6.57 13.73
N GLN A 94 -0.97 -7.75 14.29
CA GLN A 94 0.31 -8.00 14.94
C GLN A 94 1.46 -7.91 13.94
N LEU A 95 1.30 -8.49 12.75
CA LEU A 95 2.29 -8.37 11.69
C LEU A 95 2.53 -6.91 11.31
N ALA A 96 1.49 -6.07 11.27
CA ALA A 96 1.64 -4.65 10.94
C ALA A 96 2.47 -3.82 11.95
N GLU A 97 2.80 -4.38 13.11
CA GLU A 97 3.62 -3.72 14.14
C GLU A 97 5.12 -4.04 14.02
N LEU A 98 5.52 -4.95 13.12
CA LEU A 98 6.92 -5.30 12.88
C LEU A 98 7.67 -4.14 12.20
N ASN A 99 8.84 -3.79 12.71
CA ASN A 99 9.64 -2.66 12.22
C ASN A 99 11.01 -3.09 11.65
N ALA A 100 11.40 -4.34 11.87
CA ALA A 100 12.63 -4.92 11.36
C ALA A 100 12.39 -6.31 10.77
N THR A 101 13.25 -6.72 9.84
CA THR A 101 13.26 -8.07 9.27
C THR A 101 13.55 -9.14 10.32
N ALA A 102 14.32 -8.83 11.36
CA ALA A 102 14.58 -9.76 12.46
C ALA A 102 13.33 -10.06 13.31
N ASP A 103 12.38 -9.13 13.40
CA ASP A 103 11.18 -9.31 14.23
C ASP A 103 10.31 -10.46 13.72
N ILE A 104 10.33 -10.74 12.41
CA ILE A 104 9.56 -11.84 11.84
C ILE A 104 10.06 -13.20 12.32
N LEU A 105 11.37 -13.34 12.57
CA LEU A 105 11.98 -14.60 12.99
C LEU A 105 11.45 -15.04 14.36
N ALA A 106 11.05 -14.10 15.22
CA ALA A 106 10.43 -14.39 16.51
C ALA A 106 9.02 -15.00 16.38
N LEU A 107 8.39 -14.90 15.21
CA LEU A 107 7.05 -15.42 14.94
C LEU A 107 7.07 -16.77 14.21
N LEU A 108 8.23 -17.20 13.72
CA LEU A 108 8.37 -18.44 12.96
C LEU A 108 8.58 -19.64 13.90
N ASP A 109 8.14 -20.81 13.44
CA ASP A 109 8.47 -22.08 14.09
C ASP A 109 9.99 -22.30 13.98
N PRO A 110 10.72 -22.47 15.10
CA PRO A 110 12.16 -22.72 15.09
C PRO A 110 12.59 -23.88 14.19
N ASP A 111 11.75 -24.90 14.04
CA ASP A 111 12.05 -26.08 13.23
C ASP A 111 11.85 -25.81 11.72
N SER A 112 11.12 -24.74 11.37
CA SER A 112 10.92 -24.30 9.99
C SER A 112 12.04 -23.39 9.46
N ILE A 113 12.88 -22.86 10.35
CA ILE A 113 14.00 -21.98 9.99
C ILE A 113 15.18 -22.84 9.57
N ASP A 114 15.56 -22.80 8.28
CA ASP A 114 16.82 -23.42 7.85
C ASP A 114 17.99 -22.65 8.46
N GLN A 115 18.48 -23.17 9.57
CA GLN A 115 19.58 -22.59 10.32
C GLN A 115 20.81 -22.37 9.44
N ARG A 116 21.04 -23.17 8.39
CA ARG A 116 22.17 -23.02 7.45
C ARG A 116 22.14 -21.68 6.70
N ILE A 117 20.97 -21.08 6.56
CA ILE A 117 20.76 -19.77 5.94
C ILE A 117 21.09 -18.64 6.92
N PHE A 118 20.82 -18.82 8.22
CA PHE A 118 20.88 -17.78 9.26
C PHE A 118 22.01 -17.97 10.30
N MET A 119 23.03 -18.80 10.01
CA MET A 119 24.05 -19.26 10.98
C MET A 119 24.86 -18.16 11.70
N ASP A 120 24.80 -16.90 11.29
CA ASP A 120 25.53 -15.79 11.93
C ASP A 120 24.59 -14.70 12.45
N GLY A 121 23.76 -15.04 13.46
CA GLY A 121 22.89 -14.06 14.12
C GLY A 121 21.81 -13.45 13.23
N GLY A 122 21.42 -14.15 12.15
CA GLY A 122 20.49 -13.64 11.14
C GLY A 122 21.16 -12.96 9.93
N GLU A 123 22.49 -12.87 9.91
CA GLU A 123 23.24 -12.39 8.76
C GLU A 123 23.52 -13.56 7.80
N PHE A 124 22.98 -13.44 6.59
CA PHE A 124 23.02 -14.46 5.55
C PHE A 124 24.48 -14.77 5.18
N SER A 125 24.85 -16.06 5.13
CA SER A 125 26.24 -16.46 4.85
C SER A 125 26.74 -15.77 3.57
N GLY A 126 27.83 -15.01 3.65
CA GLY A 126 28.31 -14.01 2.67
C GLY A 126 28.71 -14.50 1.27
N ARG A 127 27.86 -15.29 0.63
CA ARG A 127 27.83 -15.57 -0.82
C ARG A 127 26.63 -14.91 -1.51
N ASP A 128 25.75 -14.26 -0.76
CA ASP A 128 24.59 -13.58 -1.31
C ASP A 128 24.97 -12.22 -1.88
N ILE A 129 24.52 -11.96 -3.10
CA ILE A 129 24.65 -10.68 -3.78
C ILE A 129 23.50 -9.75 -3.36
N GLY A 130 22.48 -10.31 -2.68
CA GLY A 130 21.32 -9.60 -2.18
C GLY A 130 21.63 -8.64 -1.03
N VAL A 131 20.96 -7.49 -1.04
CA VAL A 131 20.92 -6.56 0.09
C VAL A 131 19.62 -6.79 0.85
N LEU A 132 19.70 -6.97 2.16
CA LEU A 132 18.51 -7.14 2.98
C LEU A 132 17.63 -5.87 2.91
N PRO A 133 16.32 -5.99 2.59
CA PRO A 133 15.47 -4.83 2.48
C PRO A 133 15.18 -4.24 3.86
N THR A 134 15.19 -2.92 3.95
CA THR A 134 14.64 -2.18 5.09
C THR A 134 13.11 -2.09 4.92
N PRO A 135 12.30 -2.57 5.88
CA PRO A 135 10.84 -2.52 5.75
C PRO A 135 10.33 -1.07 5.73
N ALA A 136 9.44 -0.77 4.78
CA ALA A 136 8.76 0.52 4.71
C ALA A 136 7.49 0.47 5.57
N SER A 137 7.61 0.89 6.83
CA SER A 137 6.51 0.89 7.80
C SER A 137 5.44 1.94 7.44
N CYS A 138 4.20 1.75 7.91
CA CYS A 138 3.10 2.68 7.67
C CYS A 138 3.28 3.98 8.47
N GLU A 139 3.89 5.00 7.86
CA GLU A 139 4.18 6.27 8.51
C GLU A 139 3.98 7.50 7.59
N PRO A 140 3.88 8.73 8.14
CA PRO A 140 3.77 9.93 7.33
C PRO A 140 5.09 10.26 6.61
N GLU A 141 5.13 10.04 5.30
CA GLU A 141 6.26 10.37 4.43
C GLU A 141 5.99 11.63 3.60
N THR A 142 7.06 12.28 3.15
CA THR A 142 6.95 13.50 2.36
C THR A 142 6.64 13.18 0.90
N GLN A 143 5.46 13.60 0.43
CA GLN A 143 5.01 13.41 -0.95
C GLN A 143 4.77 14.75 -1.65
N LEU A 144 4.84 14.74 -2.98
CA LEU A 144 4.52 15.90 -3.82
C LEU A 144 3.00 16.04 -3.93
N VAL A 145 2.50 17.23 -3.64
CA VAL A 145 1.08 17.57 -3.76
C VAL A 145 0.93 18.78 -4.69
N SER A 146 -0.02 18.69 -5.62
CA SER A 146 -0.33 19.81 -6.52
C SER A 146 -0.97 20.96 -5.73
N LEU A 147 -0.58 22.18 -6.09
CA LEU A 147 -1.14 23.42 -5.54
C LEU A 147 -2.08 24.11 -6.53
N ARG A 148 -2.63 23.35 -7.49
CA ARG A 148 -3.56 23.90 -8.48
C ARG A 148 -4.83 24.40 -7.77
N PRO A 149 -5.18 25.69 -7.90
CA PRO A 149 -6.45 26.18 -7.39
C PRO A 149 -7.61 25.67 -8.25
N GLU A 150 -8.71 25.26 -7.62
CA GLU A 150 -9.88 24.70 -8.30
C GLU A 150 -10.54 25.70 -9.25
N ASN A 151 -10.52 26.99 -8.90
CA ASN A 151 -11.21 28.06 -9.62
C ASN A 151 -10.39 28.69 -10.76
N LEU A 152 -9.16 28.19 -11.02
CA LEU A 152 -8.29 28.76 -12.04
C LEU A 152 -8.60 28.16 -13.43
N THR A 153 -9.61 28.70 -14.11
CA THR A 153 -10.08 28.23 -15.43
C THR A 153 -9.56 29.06 -16.62
N GLY A 154 -9.06 30.27 -16.38
CA GLY A 154 -8.60 31.16 -17.44
C GLY A 154 -7.23 30.77 -18.02
N THR A 155 -7.15 30.59 -19.35
CA THR A 155 -5.92 30.17 -20.07
C THR A 155 -4.78 31.19 -20.02
N ARG A 156 -5.06 32.44 -19.64
CA ARG A 156 -4.05 33.50 -19.46
C ARG A 156 -3.45 33.53 -18.06
N TYR A 157 -4.02 32.78 -17.11
CA TYR A 157 -3.53 32.74 -15.74
C TYR A 157 -2.70 31.48 -15.51
N TYR A 158 -1.62 31.63 -14.75
CA TYR A 158 -0.82 30.53 -14.25
C TYR A 158 -0.47 30.80 -12.79
N PHE A 159 0.03 29.77 -12.11
CA PHE A 159 0.26 29.81 -10.67
C PHE A 159 1.64 29.31 -10.30
N TYR A 160 2.19 29.83 -9.21
CA TYR A 160 3.49 29.47 -8.69
C TYR A 160 3.48 29.41 -7.16
N PRO A 161 4.13 28.38 -6.55
CA PRO A 161 4.66 27.16 -7.18
C PRO A 161 3.54 26.20 -7.63
N THR A 162 3.85 25.25 -8.53
CA THR A 162 2.86 24.28 -9.06
C THR A 162 2.57 23.12 -8.11
N CYS A 163 3.55 22.76 -7.29
CA CYS A 163 3.46 21.71 -6.29
C CYS A 163 4.29 22.06 -5.06
N THR A 164 3.99 21.40 -3.95
CA THR A 164 4.74 21.48 -2.70
C THR A 164 4.89 20.10 -2.09
N ARG A 165 5.69 20.00 -1.03
CA ARG A 165 5.92 18.77 -0.28
C ARG A 165 5.10 18.77 1.00
N VAL A 166 4.30 17.74 1.21
CA VAL A 166 3.43 17.58 2.39
C VAL A 166 3.51 16.14 2.88
N LYS A 167 3.35 15.93 4.19
CA LYS A 167 3.30 14.58 4.75
C LYS A 167 1.99 13.88 4.36
N ARG A 168 2.12 12.67 3.82
CA ARG A 168 1.02 11.76 3.49
C ARG A 168 1.38 10.37 4.00
N CYS A 169 0.36 9.59 4.33
CA CYS A 169 0.58 8.22 4.77
C CYS A 169 1.10 7.40 3.60
N SER A 170 2.21 6.73 3.85
CA SER A 170 2.95 5.92 2.88
C SER A 170 3.48 4.69 3.62
N GLY A 171 4.05 3.77 2.87
CA GLY A 171 4.52 2.48 3.37
C GLY A 171 3.52 1.35 3.20
N CYS A 172 3.93 0.17 3.63
CA CYS A 172 3.25 -1.09 3.38
C CYS A 172 2.71 -1.69 4.68
N CYS A 173 1.57 -2.37 4.58
CA CYS A 173 1.08 -3.27 5.61
C CYS A 173 1.41 -4.71 5.19
N ASN A 174 1.74 -5.57 6.14
CA ASN A 174 2.26 -6.91 5.86
C ASN A 174 1.21 -7.91 5.32
N THR A 175 -0.06 -7.51 5.24
CA THR A 175 -1.15 -8.34 4.71
C THR A 175 -2.05 -7.52 3.78
N ASN A 176 -2.67 -8.17 2.80
CA ASN A 176 -3.57 -7.51 1.83
C ASN A 176 -4.89 -7.01 2.44
N GLN A 177 -5.28 -7.57 3.59
CA GLN A 177 -6.47 -7.18 4.35
C GLN A 177 -6.34 -5.77 4.94
N LEU A 178 -5.10 -5.28 5.10
CA LEU A 178 -4.79 -3.99 5.68
C LEU A 178 -4.25 -3.01 4.63
N VAL A 179 -4.47 -1.72 4.87
CA VAL A 179 -3.98 -0.61 4.05
C VAL A 179 -3.52 0.53 4.97
N CYS A 180 -2.45 1.22 4.56
CA CYS A 180 -1.90 2.34 5.34
C CYS A 180 -2.75 3.59 5.15
N GLU A 181 -3.41 4.04 6.22
CA GLU A 181 -4.33 5.17 6.17
C GLU A 181 -4.10 6.18 7.31
N PRO A 182 -4.48 7.45 7.10
CA PRO A 182 -4.40 8.47 8.14
C PRO A 182 -5.39 8.19 9.27
N VAL A 183 -4.91 8.30 10.51
CA VAL A 183 -5.74 8.33 11.72
C VAL A 183 -5.86 9.73 12.32
N ALA A 184 -4.98 10.65 11.90
CA ALA A 184 -5.06 12.06 12.24
C ALA A 184 -4.49 12.89 11.09
N ASN A 185 -5.23 13.91 10.68
CA ASN A 185 -4.85 14.87 9.64
C ASN A 185 -4.98 16.31 10.17
N ARG A 186 -4.35 17.24 9.45
CA ARG A 186 -4.56 18.68 9.62
C ARG A 186 -4.56 19.36 8.27
N THR A 187 -5.27 20.47 8.16
CA THR A 187 -5.31 21.27 6.93
C THR A 187 -4.30 22.40 7.02
N ILE A 188 -3.46 22.54 6.00
CA ILE A 188 -2.51 23.66 5.83
C ILE A 188 -3.03 24.55 4.70
N LEU A 189 -3.10 25.86 4.95
CA LEU A 189 -3.45 26.84 3.92
C LEU A 189 -2.18 27.40 3.27
N TYR A 190 -1.92 26.99 2.03
CA TYR A 190 -0.81 27.54 1.25
C TYR A 190 -1.23 28.80 0.50
N LYS A 191 -0.39 29.83 0.53
CA LYS A 191 -0.55 31.04 -0.30
C LYS A 191 0.09 30.80 -1.66
N VAL A 192 -0.72 30.60 -2.69
CA VAL A 192 -0.28 30.37 -4.07
C VAL A 192 -0.37 31.67 -4.84
N THR A 193 0.67 32.00 -5.60
CA THR A 193 0.70 33.25 -6.37
C THR A 193 0.05 33.03 -7.73
N ILE A 194 -0.96 33.83 -8.05
CA ILE A 194 -1.63 33.83 -9.35
C ILE A 194 -1.10 34.95 -10.22
N LEU A 195 -0.67 34.60 -11.44
CA LEU A 195 -0.01 35.48 -12.38
C LEU A 195 -0.79 35.50 -13.70
N GLU A 196 -0.89 36.66 -14.33
CA GLU A 196 -1.49 36.86 -15.65
C GLU A 196 -0.39 36.99 -16.70
N TYR A 197 -0.37 36.07 -17.66
CA TYR A 197 0.54 36.12 -18.80
C TYR A 197 0.20 37.28 -19.74
N ARG A 198 1.22 38.05 -20.15
CA ARG A 198 1.06 39.21 -21.05
C ARG A 198 2.04 39.16 -22.21
N ASN A 199 1.53 38.93 -23.42
CA ASN A 199 2.34 38.85 -24.63
C ASN A 199 3.18 40.14 -24.84
N GLY A 200 4.49 39.98 -25.05
CA GLY A 200 5.42 41.09 -25.30
C GLY A 200 5.70 42.01 -24.10
N LYS A 201 5.25 41.65 -22.89
CA LYS A 201 5.47 42.40 -21.64
C LYS A 201 5.86 41.46 -20.50
N ARG A 202 6.21 42.03 -19.35
CA ARG A 202 6.34 41.23 -18.12
C ARG A 202 4.95 40.82 -17.62
N ASP A 203 4.88 39.61 -17.09
CA ASP A 203 3.66 39.07 -16.51
C ASP A 203 3.23 39.88 -15.29
N ARG A 204 1.92 39.91 -15.05
CA ARG A 204 1.32 40.73 -13.99
C ARG A 204 0.91 39.86 -12.81
N PHE A 205 1.20 40.32 -11.61
CA PHE A 205 0.61 39.77 -10.38
C PHE A 205 -0.91 40.00 -10.36
N SER A 206 -1.67 38.92 -10.18
CA SER A 206 -3.13 38.96 -10.03
C SER A 206 -3.51 39.07 -8.56
N HIS A 207 -3.32 38.00 -7.80
CA HIS A 207 -3.61 37.92 -6.37
C HIS A 207 -2.92 36.70 -5.74
N LEU A 208 -3.02 36.56 -4.41
CA LEU A 208 -2.68 35.33 -3.69
C LEU A 208 -3.95 34.54 -3.45
N GLU A 209 -3.94 33.26 -3.81
CA GLU A 209 -5.03 32.32 -3.55
C GLU A 209 -4.65 31.37 -2.41
N LEU A 210 -5.59 31.14 -1.49
CA LEU A 210 -5.39 30.21 -0.39
C LEU A 210 -5.83 28.81 -0.82
N VAL A 211 -4.88 27.90 -0.96
CA VAL A 211 -5.14 26.51 -1.34
C VAL A 211 -5.07 25.64 -0.07
N PRO A 212 -6.20 25.05 0.37
CA PRO A 212 -6.20 24.11 1.49
C PRO A 212 -5.60 22.77 1.05
N VAL A 213 -4.60 22.31 1.79
CA VAL A 213 -3.96 21.03 1.54
C VAL A 213 -3.95 20.20 2.82
N GLU A 214 -4.41 18.96 2.70
CA GLU A 214 -4.40 17.99 3.78
C GLU A 214 -2.98 17.46 4.04
N GLU A 215 -2.55 17.50 5.30
CA GLU A 215 -1.34 16.86 5.80
C GLU A 215 -1.70 15.77 6.81
N HIS A 216 -1.13 14.58 6.62
CA HIS A 216 -1.31 13.46 7.53
C HIS A 216 -0.29 13.56 8.68
N VAL A 217 -0.78 13.50 9.92
CA VAL A 217 0.03 13.65 11.14
C VAL A 217 0.34 12.29 11.75
N ARG A 218 -0.58 11.33 11.66
CA ARG A 218 -0.41 9.96 12.14
C ARG A 218 -1.07 8.98 11.18
N CYS A 219 -0.42 7.84 10.97
CA CYS A 219 -0.87 6.76 10.09
C CYS A 219 -1.00 5.46 10.87
N LYS A 220 -1.86 4.56 10.41
CA LYS A 220 -1.97 3.20 10.92
C LYS A 220 -2.48 2.27 9.82
N CYS A 221 -2.06 1.02 9.86
CA CYS A 221 -2.68 -0.05 9.07
C CYS A 221 -4.12 -0.27 9.54
N GLN A 222 -5.08 -0.01 8.66
CA GLN A 222 -6.51 -0.18 8.89
C GLN A 222 -7.09 -1.19 7.90
N CYS A 223 -8.29 -1.70 8.17
CA CYS A 223 -8.99 -2.58 7.24
C CYS A 223 -9.15 -1.89 5.88
N ARG A 224 -8.83 -2.62 4.80
CA ARG A 224 -9.04 -2.13 3.44
C ARG A 224 -10.51 -1.89 3.14
N VAL A 225 -11.37 -2.79 3.57
CA VAL A 225 -12.83 -2.68 3.48
C VAL A 225 -13.33 -1.93 4.71
N LYS A 226 -14.17 -0.92 4.49
CA LYS A 226 -14.84 -0.13 5.53
C LYS A 226 -16.33 -0.39 5.53
N ASP A 227 -16.99 0.07 6.58
CA ASP A 227 -18.45 0.03 6.69
C ASP A 227 -19.15 0.74 5.51
N SER A 228 -18.56 1.82 4.99
CA SER A 228 -19.05 2.54 3.82
C SER A 228 -18.98 1.75 2.51
N ASP A 229 -18.17 0.69 2.45
CA ASP A 229 -18.01 -0.13 1.26
C ASP A 229 -19.03 -1.28 1.21
N CYS A 230 -19.76 -1.50 2.31
CA CYS A 230 -20.78 -2.54 2.39
C CYS A 230 -22.12 -2.07 1.80
N ASN A 231 -22.84 -3.00 1.16
CA ASN A 231 -24.17 -2.78 0.61
C ASN A 231 -25.27 -2.89 1.70
N GLU A 232 -26.50 -2.49 1.39
CA GLU A 232 -27.66 -2.53 2.32
C GLU A 232 -27.96 -3.91 2.90
N LEU A 233 -27.59 -4.99 2.20
CA LEU A 233 -27.79 -6.38 2.64
C LEU A 233 -26.62 -6.93 3.47
N GLN A 234 -25.57 -6.14 3.64
CA GLN A 234 -24.34 -6.52 4.33
C GLN A 234 -24.19 -5.74 5.63
N VAL A 235 -23.50 -6.36 6.59
CA VAL A 235 -23.06 -5.72 7.82
C VAL A 235 -21.56 -5.86 7.92
N TYR A 236 -20.86 -4.75 8.14
CA TYR A 236 -19.41 -4.77 8.31
C TYR A 236 -19.01 -5.46 9.60
N ASN A 237 -18.08 -6.42 9.50
CA ASN A 237 -17.52 -7.10 10.65
C ASN A 237 -16.05 -6.63 10.87
N PRO A 238 -15.78 -5.89 11.96
CA PRO A 238 -14.45 -5.34 12.23
C PRO A 238 -13.43 -6.41 12.66
N ASN A 239 -13.88 -7.62 13.04
CA ASN A 239 -13.00 -8.71 13.50
C ASN A 239 -12.43 -9.54 12.34
N ASN A 240 -12.80 -9.25 11.10
CA ASN A 240 -12.27 -9.92 9.91
C ASN A 240 -12.14 -8.98 8.70
N CYS A 241 -12.34 -7.66 8.90
CA CYS A 241 -12.26 -6.64 7.85
C CYS A 241 -13.06 -6.98 6.59
N ARG A 242 -14.27 -7.54 6.73
CA ARG A 242 -15.14 -7.86 5.60
C ARG A 242 -16.60 -7.51 5.86
N CYS A 243 -17.31 -7.29 4.77
CA CYS A 243 -18.76 -7.19 4.77
C CYS A 243 -19.36 -8.60 4.84
N GLU A 244 -20.26 -8.86 5.79
CA GLU A 244 -20.94 -10.14 5.95
C GLU A 244 -22.41 -10.02 5.56
N CYS A 245 -22.86 -10.89 4.65
CA CYS A 245 -24.25 -10.95 4.23
C CYS A 245 -25.18 -11.33 5.40
N THR A 246 -26.29 -10.61 5.52
CA THR A 246 -27.30 -10.86 6.56
C THR A 246 -28.21 -12.03 6.21
N ASN A 247 -28.51 -12.25 4.93
CA ASN A 247 -29.40 -13.29 4.41
C ASN A 247 -28.71 -14.67 4.29
N LYS A 248 -28.41 -15.25 5.46
CA LYS A 248 -27.76 -16.57 5.53
C LYS A 248 -28.60 -17.68 4.92
N ASP A 249 -29.92 -17.63 5.08
CA ASP A 249 -30.83 -18.67 4.58
C ASP A 249 -30.80 -18.75 3.04
N ASP A 250 -30.89 -17.61 2.36
CA ASP A 250 -30.78 -17.51 0.88
C ASP A 250 -29.45 -18.09 0.40
N ARG A 251 -28.35 -17.78 1.10
CA ARG A 251 -27.03 -18.34 0.81
C ARG A 251 -27.02 -19.86 0.94
N THR A 252 -27.61 -20.40 2.01
CA THR A 252 -27.66 -21.85 2.21
C THR A 252 -28.48 -22.53 1.12
N GLN A 253 -29.63 -21.96 0.73
CA GLN A 253 -30.45 -22.48 -0.36
C GLN A 253 -29.71 -22.43 -1.69
N CYS A 254 -29.05 -21.31 -1.99
CA CYS A 254 -28.22 -21.15 -3.19
C CYS A 254 -27.12 -22.21 -3.27
N THR A 255 -26.48 -22.49 -2.13
CA THR A 255 -25.38 -23.46 -2.03
C THR A 255 -25.85 -24.90 -2.26
N GLN A 256 -27.11 -25.23 -1.94
CA GLN A 256 -27.70 -26.54 -2.27
C GLN A 256 -27.85 -26.72 -3.81
N GLU A 257 -28.12 -25.64 -4.54
CA GLU A 257 -28.27 -25.61 -6.00
C GLU A 257 -26.97 -25.23 -6.75
N ARG A 258 -25.80 -25.56 -6.18
CA ARG A 258 -24.47 -25.20 -6.71
C ARG A 258 -24.17 -25.63 -8.16
N GLN A 259 -24.99 -26.52 -8.72
CA GLN A 259 -24.84 -27.00 -10.10
C GLN A 259 -25.32 -25.97 -11.13
N THR A 260 -26.20 -25.04 -10.75
CA THR A 260 -26.79 -24.06 -11.67
C THR A 260 -26.68 -22.63 -11.16
N LYS A 261 -26.48 -22.45 -9.85
CA LYS A 261 -26.41 -21.16 -9.19
C LYS A 261 -25.10 -21.00 -8.44
N GLN A 262 -24.64 -19.77 -8.31
CA GLN A 262 -23.47 -19.37 -7.55
C GLN A 262 -23.83 -18.21 -6.63
N TRP A 263 -23.39 -18.29 -5.38
CA TRP A 263 -23.55 -17.18 -4.44
C TRP A 263 -22.51 -16.11 -4.72
N ASN A 264 -22.97 -14.86 -4.86
CA ASN A 264 -22.10 -13.70 -4.98
C ASN A 264 -21.98 -13.00 -3.60
N PRO A 265 -20.79 -13.00 -2.97
CA PRO A 265 -20.60 -12.42 -1.65
C PRO A 265 -20.69 -10.89 -1.65
N ASP A 266 -20.41 -10.23 -2.77
CA ASP A 266 -20.39 -8.76 -2.87
C ASP A 266 -21.80 -8.17 -2.98
N THR A 267 -22.71 -8.89 -3.66
CA THR A 267 -24.12 -8.47 -3.81
C THR A 267 -25.06 -9.15 -2.81
N CYS A 268 -24.61 -10.21 -2.13
CA CYS A 268 -25.45 -11.08 -1.32
C CYS A 268 -26.66 -11.65 -2.07
N SER A 269 -26.45 -11.97 -3.35
CA SER A 269 -27.45 -12.57 -4.24
C SER A 269 -27.00 -13.93 -4.76
N CYS A 270 -27.98 -14.75 -5.11
CA CYS A 270 -27.77 -16.02 -5.78
C CYS A 270 -27.88 -15.81 -7.29
N ASP A 271 -26.75 -15.80 -7.97
CA ASP A 271 -26.65 -15.51 -9.39
C ASP A 271 -26.59 -16.83 -10.19
N CYS A 272 -27.11 -16.83 -11.41
CA CYS A 272 -26.99 -17.99 -12.31
C CYS A 272 -25.56 -18.11 -12.82
N ILE A 273 -25.03 -19.34 -12.88
CA ILE A 273 -23.71 -19.58 -13.47
C ILE A 273 -23.76 -19.18 -14.95
N PRO A 274 -22.80 -18.37 -15.45
CA PRO A 274 -22.80 -17.92 -16.84
C PRO A 274 -22.87 -19.09 -17.82
N ARG A 275 -23.91 -19.09 -18.67
CA ARG A 275 -24.05 -20.05 -19.76
C ARG A 275 -23.42 -19.50 -21.03
N THR A 276 -22.81 -20.39 -21.80
CA THR A 276 -22.27 -20.09 -23.14
C THR A 276 -23.35 -20.15 -24.24
N GLU A 277 -24.53 -20.70 -23.95
CA GLU A 277 -25.60 -20.92 -24.93
C GLU A 277 -26.86 -20.11 -24.61
N GLU A 278 -27.38 -19.43 -25.62
CA GLU A 278 -28.64 -18.70 -25.56
C GLU A 278 -29.85 -19.64 -25.70
N CYS A 279 -30.99 -19.26 -25.11
CA CYS A 279 -32.21 -20.04 -25.22
C CYS A 279 -32.69 -20.15 -26.68
N THR A 280 -33.13 -21.34 -27.09
CA THR A 280 -33.64 -21.59 -28.44
C THR A 280 -34.93 -20.80 -28.72
N SER A 281 -35.15 -20.42 -29.99
CA SER A 281 -36.33 -19.70 -30.47
C SER A 281 -37.64 -20.31 -29.95
N GLY A 282 -38.42 -19.53 -29.18
CA GLY A 282 -39.67 -19.99 -28.54
C GLY A 282 -39.56 -20.30 -27.04
N SER A 283 -38.38 -20.14 -26.44
CA SER A 283 -38.17 -20.19 -24.99
C SER A 283 -37.55 -18.87 -24.48
N HIS A 284 -37.82 -18.51 -23.23
CA HIS A 284 -37.20 -17.38 -22.58
C HIS A 284 -36.43 -17.84 -21.34
N TYR A 285 -35.36 -17.13 -21.00
CA TYR A 285 -34.54 -17.46 -19.85
C TYR A 285 -35.16 -16.94 -18.56
N ASP A 286 -35.50 -17.85 -17.64
CA ASP A 286 -35.91 -17.49 -16.29
C ASP A 286 -34.67 -17.42 -15.38
N ARG A 287 -34.38 -16.21 -14.89
CA ARG A 287 -33.25 -15.93 -13.99
C ARG A 287 -33.44 -16.51 -12.58
N SER A 288 -34.67 -16.82 -12.17
CA SER A 288 -34.95 -17.40 -10.86
C SER A 288 -34.70 -18.93 -10.83
N ALA A 289 -35.04 -19.60 -11.93
CA ALA A 289 -34.83 -21.03 -12.12
C ALA A 289 -33.50 -21.37 -12.82
N CYS A 290 -32.81 -20.35 -13.36
CA CYS A 290 -31.59 -20.46 -14.18
C CYS A 290 -31.74 -21.43 -15.38
N LYS A 291 -32.93 -21.45 -15.99
CA LYS A 291 -33.32 -22.38 -17.06
C LYS A 291 -34.12 -21.66 -18.15
N CYS A 292 -34.03 -22.17 -19.38
CA CYS A 292 -34.89 -21.75 -20.47
C CYS A 292 -36.26 -22.41 -20.31
N ILE A 293 -37.31 -21.62 -20.16
CA ILE A 293 -38.69 -22.08 -20.08
C ILE A 293 -39.44 -21.74 -21.38
N PRO A 294 -40.30 -22.63 -21.89
CA PRO A 294 -41.06 -22.37 -23.11
C PRO A 294 -41.97 -21.16 -22.89
N VAL A 295 -42.08 -20.29 -23.89
CA VAL A 295 -43.09 -19.23 -23.88
C VAL A 295 -44.44 -19.89 -24.08
N SER A 296 -45.15 -20.17 -22.99
CA SER A 296 -46.53 -20.67 -23.07
C SER A 296 -47.38 -19.65 -23.81
N LEU A 297 -47.99 -20.07 -24.92
CA LEU A 297 -49.04 -19.33 -25.63
C LEU A 297 -50.31 -19.26 -24.75
N SER A 298 -50.27 -18.52 -23.65
CA SER A 298 -51.49 -18.08 -22.96
C SER A 298 -51.90 -16.72 -23.53
N GLY A 299 -52.27 -16.75 -24.81
CA GLY A 299 -53.06 -15.71 -25.47
C GLY A 299 -54.53 -16.08 -25.32
N GLU A 300 -55.25 -15.21 -24.63
CA GLU A 300 -56.66 -15.26 -24.30
C GLU A 300 -57.54 -15.57 -25.53
N ARG A 301 -58.40 -16.58 -25.42
CA ARG A 301 -59.59 -16.71 -26.27
C ARG A 301 -60.75 -16.08 -25.51
N TYR A 302 -60.91 -14.76 -25.65
CA TYR A 302 -62.22 -14.14 -25.54
C TYR A 302 -62.89 -14.24 -26.90
N GLU A 303 -63.81 -15.19 -27.05
CA GLU A 303 -64.92 -15.16 -28.00
C GLU A 303 -66.07 -16.00 -27.43
#